data_AF-A0A952JZN8-F1
#
_entry.id   AF-A0A952JZN8-F1
#
_cell.length_a   1.000
_cell.length_b   1.000
_cell.length_c   1.000
_cell.angle_alpha   90.00
_cell.angle_beta   90.00
_cell.angle_gamma   90.00
#
_symmetry.space_group_name_H-M   'P 1'
#
loop_
_entity.id
_entity.type
_entity.pdbx_description
1 polymer ?
#
loop_
_entity_poly.entity_id
_entity_poly.type
_entity_poly.pdbx_seq_one_letter_code
_entity_poly.pdbx_strand_id
1 'polypeptide(L)'
;LERIVPAHVLNGPKLGFPVPIRHWLRAGELLDWAYATIAASHAGDLVDLTAVRTMLDEHRGGTSDHSRRLWTVLIFMLWHAIFVEHSITPQIAEPHCPVQL
;
A
#
# COMPACT_ATOMS: atom_id res chain seq x y z
N LEU A 1 -0.82 6.05 34.07
CA LEU A 1 -0.12 6.01 32.77
C LEU A 1 1.26 6.68 32.85
N GLU A 2 1.41 7.79 33.58
CA GLU A 2 2.67 8.54 33.76
C GLU A 2 3.88 7.75 34.30
N ARG A 3 3.66 6.66 35.05
CA ARG A 3 4.72 5.75 35.54
C ARG A 3 5.11 4.63 34.58
N ILE A 4 4.37 4.43 33.49
CA ILE A 4 4.52 3.29 32.57
C ILE A 4 4.95 3.75 31.18
N VAL A 5 4.42 4.89 30.73
CA VAL A 5 4.74 5.47 29.42
C VAL A 5 5.66 6.67 29.63
N PRO A 6 6.80 6.76 28.91
CA PRO A 6 7.70 7.91 29.00
C PRO A 6 6.95 9.24 28.79
N ALA A 7 7.27 10.26 29.60
CA ALA A 7 6.57 11.54 29.59
C ALA A 7 6.56 12.24 28.22
N HIS A 8 7.60 12.04 27.40
CA HIS A 8 7.68 12.59 26.04
C HIS A 8 6.74 11.89 25.04
N VAL A 9 6.33 10.64 25.30
CA VAL A 9 5.33 9.92 24.50
C VAL A 9 3.93 10.30 24.95
N LEU A 10 3.71 10.45 26.26
CA LEU A 10 2.41 10.80 26.83
C LEU A 10 1.97 12.23 26.47
N ASN A 11 2.92 13.17 26.50
CA ASN A 11 2.66 14.59 26.24
C ASN A 11 3.07 15.02 24.82
N GLY A 12 3.51 14.08 23.98
CA GLY A 12 3.88 14.37 22.60
C GLY A 12 2.66 14.73 21.75
N PRO A 13 2.83 15.57 20.71
CA PRO A 13 1.75 15.84 19.77
C PRO A 13 1.36 14.55 19.05
N LYS A 14 0.08 14.43 18.66
CA LYS A 14 -0.39 13.28 17.88
C LYS A 14 0.21 13.33 16.47
N LEU A 15 1.18 12.45 16.21
CA LEU A 15 1.91 12.39 14.93
C LEU A 15 1.24 11.51 13.86
N GLY A 16 0.08 10.90 14.17
CA GLY A 16 -0.57 9.92 13.30
C GLY A 16 0.19 8.59 13.26
N PHE A 17 -0.14 7.76 12.27
CA PHE A 17 0.53 6.48 12.01
C PHE A 17 1.11 6.51 10.59
N PRO A 18 2.33 7.06 10.39
CA PRO A 18 2.93 7.13 9.07
C PRO A 18 3.21 5.71 8.57
N VAL A 19 2.62 5.36 7.44
CA VAL A 19 2.81 4.05 6.81
C VAL A 19 4.12 4.07 6.01
N PRO A 20 5.05 3.11 6.22
CA PRO A 20 6.38 3.15 5.61
C PRO A 20 6.40 2.63 4.16
N ILE A 21 5.46 3.11 3.34
CA ILE A 21 5.25 2.70 1.93
C ILE A 21 6.55 2.82 1.12
N ARG A 22 7.30 3.91 1.30
CA ARG A 22 8.60 4.13 0.64
C ARG A 22 9.59 3.00 0.90
N HIS A 23 9.66 2.49 2.12
CA HIS A 23 10.55 1.40 2.46
C HIS A 23 10.03 0.08 1.89
N TRP A 24 8.73 -0.18 2.06
CA TRP A 24 8.07 -1.39 1.58
C TRP A 24 8.20 -1.59 0.07
N LEU A 25 7.98 -0.55 -0.73
CA LEU A 25 8.07 -0.60 -2.19
C LEU A 25 9.49 -0.52 -2.75
N ARG A 26 10.50 -0.27 -1.90
CA ARG A 26 11.91 -0.22 -2.34
C ARG A 26 12.64 -1.52 -2.09
N ALA A 27 12.49 -2.07 -0.89
CA ALA A 27 13.25 -3.23 -0.44
C ALA A 27 12.51 -4.06 0.63
N GLY A 28 11.22 -3.80 0.83
CA GLY A 28 10.42 -4.48 1.84
C GLY A 28 9.42 -5.45 1.23
N GLU A 29 8.50 -5.88 2.08
CA GLU A 29 7.57 -6.99 1.85
C GLU A 29 6.60 -6.78 0.68
N LEU A 30 6.41 -5.54 0.23
CA LEU A 30 5.46 -5.20 -0.84
C LEU A 30 6.09 -5.11 -2.22
N LEU A 31 7.42 -5.19 -2.35
CA LEU A 31 8.09 -5.02 -3.65
C LEU A 31 7.65 -6.09 -4.66
N ASP A 32 7.70 -7.36 -4.26
CA ASP A 32 7.33 -8.48 -5.13
C ASP A 32 5.84 -8.46 -5.46
N TRP A 33 5.00 -8.14 -4.47
CA TRP A 33 3.57 -7.94 -4.67
C TRP A 33 3.30 -6.81 -5.68
N ALA A 34 4.03 -5.70 -5.61
CA ALA A 34 3.85 -4.59 -6.54
C ALA A 34 4.20 -4.99 -7.98
N TYR A 35 5.30 -5.71 -8.18
CA TYR A 35 5.66 -6.23 -9.50
C TYR A 35 4.64 -7.23 -10.04
N ALA A 36 4.16 -8.14 -9.20
CA ALA A 36 3.15 -9.11 -9.58
C ALA A 36 1.82 -8.42 -9.93
N THR A 37 1.41 -7.42 -9.15
CA THR A 37 0.19 -6.64 -9.39
C THR A 37 0.25 -5.91 -10.73
N ILE A 38 1.37 -5.27 -11.06
CA ILE A 38 1.56 -4.61 -12.36
C ILE A 38 1.52 -5.63 -13.50
N ALA A 39 2.20 -6.76 -13.36
CA ALA A 39 2.29 -7.79 -14.40
C ALA A 39 0.95 -8.50 -14.67
N ALA A 40 0.10 -8.65 -13.65
CA ALA A 40 -1.19 -9.31 -13.75
C ALA A 40 -2.36 -8.35 -14.05
N SER A 41 -2.12 -7.03 -14.08
CA SER A 41 -3.20 -6.05 -14.24
C SER A 41 -3.76 -6.06 -15.67
N HIS A 42 -5.09 -6.05 -15.80
CA HIS A 42 -5.77 -5.85 -17.08
C HIS A 42 -6.23 -4.40 -17.30
N ALA A 43 -5.79 -3.45 -16.47
CA ALA A 43 -6.15 -2.03 -16.58
C ALA A 43 -5.33 -1.25 -17.63
N GLY A 44 -4.77 -1.94 -18.63
CA GLY A 44 -3.83 -1.37 -19.60
C GLY A 44 -4.44 -0.36 -20.58
N ASP A 45 -5.76 -0.34 -20.69
CA ASP A 45 -6.55 0.66 -21.43
C ASP A 45 -6.70 1.98 -20.65
N LEU A 46 -6.54 1.95 -19.33
CA LEU A 46 -6.67 3.10 -18.44
C LEU A 46 -5.31 3.62 -17.93
N VAL A 47 -4.32 2.73 -17.82
CA VAL A 47 -3.01 2.99 -17.22
C VAL A 47 -1.91 2.38 -18.07
N ASP A 48 -0.86 3.15 -18.35
CA ASP A 48 0.34 2.63 -19.00
C ASP A 48 1.14 1.73 -18.02
N LEU A 49 0.92 0.42 -18.12
CA LEU A 49 1.57 -0.57 -17.26
C LEU A 49 3.10 -0.58 -17.42
N THR A 50 3.61 -0.25 -18.61
CA THR A 50 5.06 -0.19 -18.87
C THR A 50 5.66 1.00 -18.12
N ALA A 51 5.02 2.17 -18.19
CA ALA A 51 5.46 3.34 -17.46
C ALA A 51 5.43 3.12 -15.93
N VAL A 52 4.40 2.44 -15.42
CA VAL A 52 4.31 2.09 -13.98
C VAL A 52 5.42 1.12 -13.59
N ARG A 53 5.72 0.12 -14.43
CA ARG A 53 6.84 -0.81 -14.19
C ARG A 53 8.17 -0.07 -14.11
N THR A 54 8.46 0.81 -15.08
CA THR A 54 9.67 1.64 -15.07
C THR A 54 9.74 2.51 -13.82
N MET A 55 8.63 3.13 -13.42
CA MET A 55 8.56 3.94 -12.20
C MET A 55 8.88 3.11 -10.93
N LEU A 56 8.43 1.85 -10.87
CA LEU A 56 8.75 0.95 -9.76
C LEU A 56 10.24 0.58 -9.75
N ASP A 57 10.82 0.30 -10.93
CA ASP A 57 12.24 -0.01 -11.08
C ASP A 57 13.13 1.19 -10.66
N GLU A 58 12.78 2.42 -11.06
CA GLU A 58 13.45 3.64 -10.62
C GLU A 58 13.35 3.87 -9.11
N HIS A 59 12.17 3.60 -8.53
CA HIS A 59 11.96 3.75 -7.09
C HIS A 59 12.81 2.77 -6.28
N ARG A 60 12.83 1.51 -6.72
CA ARG A 60 13.65 0.44 -6.17
C ARG A 60 15.14 0.77 -6.28
N GLY A 61 15.59 1.15 -7.48
CA GLY A 61 16.98 1.53 -7.77
C GLY A 61 17.44 2.80 -7.06
N GLY A 62 16.49 3.60 -6.59
CA GLY A 62 16.75 4.77 -5.77
C GLY A 62 16.93 6.06 -6.51
N THR A 63 16.70 6.04 -7.82
CA THR A 63 16.75 7.20 -8.71
C THR A 63 15.78 8.31 -8.29
N SER A 64 14.58 7.94 -7.81
CA SER A 64 13.56 8.90 -7.37
C SER A 64 12.59 8.30 -6.35
N ASP A 65 11.94 9.17 -5.56
CA ASP A 65 10.88 8.74 -4.65
C ASP A 65 9.51 8.82 -5.32
N HIS A 66 9.07 7.68 -5.88
CA HIS A 66 7.75 7.53 -6.49
C HIS A 66 6.72 6.88 -5.57
N SER A 67 7.04 6.69 -4.27
CA SER A 67 6.24 5.88 -3.33
C SER A 67 4.75 6.22 -3.34
N ARG A 68 4.41 7.51 -3.27
CA ARG A 68 3.01 7.97 -3.27
C ARG A 68 2.28 7.70 -4.60
N ARG A 69 2.96 7.90 -5.73
CA ARG A 69 2.38 7.67 -7.07
C ARG A 69 2.16 6.17 -7.30
N LEU A 70 3.18 5.37 -7.01
CA LEU A 70 3.11 3.91 -7.09
C LEU A 70 1.99 3.36 -6.22
N TRP A 71 1.90 3.78 -4.96
CA TRP A 71 0.83 3.34 -4.07
C TRP A 71 -0.56 3.64 -4.63
N THR A 72 -0.76 4.85 -5.16
CA THR A 72 -2.04 5.26 -5.74
C THR A 72 -2.45 4.32 -6.88
N VAL A 73 -1.52 4.04 -7.79
CA VAL A 73 -1.81 3.21 -8.97
C VAL A 73 -1.94 1.73 -8.60
N LEU A 74 -1.11 1.21 -7.69
CA LEU A 74 -1.19 -0.19 -7.23
C LEU A 74 -2.52 -0.49 -6.55
N ILE A 75 -3.03 0.43 -5.71
CA ILE A 75 -4.34 0.27 -5.09
C ILE A 75 -5.45 0.36 -6.12
N PHE A 76 -5.33 1.27 -7.10
CA PHE A 76 -6.26 1.30 -8.22
C PHE A 76 -6.30 -0.03 -8.98
N MET A 77 -5.14 -0.61 -9.33
CA MET A 77 -5.05 -1.91 -10.00
C MET A 77 -5.68 -3.03 -9.17
N LEU A 78 -5.45 -3.04 -7.85
CA LEU A 78 -6.07 -4.00 -6.94
C LEU A 78 -7.61 -3.88 -6.94
N TRP A 79 -8.15 -2.66 -6.88
CA TRP A 79 -9.59 -2.45 -6.94
C TRP A 79 -10.18 -2.78 -8.31
N HIS A 80 -9.45 -2.49 -9.39
CA HIS A 80 -9.84 -2.87 -10.74
C HIS A 80 -9.96 -4.40 -10.86
N ALA A 81 -8.97 -5.13 -10.33
CA ALA A 81 -8.99 -6.59 -10.26
C ALA A 81 -10.20 -7.14 -9.47
N ILE A 82 -10.59 -6.47 -8.38
CA ILE A 82 -11.73 -6.89 -7.54
C ILE A 82 -13.08 -6.57 -8.20
N PHE A 83 -13.26 -5.33 -8.66
CA PHE A 83 -14.59 -4.79 -8.99
C PHE A 83 -14.90 -4.73 -10.49
N VAL A 84 -13.88 -4.72 -11.35
CA VAL A 84 -14.07 -4.66 -12.81
C VAL A 84 -13.77 -6.01 -13.42
N GLU A 85 -12.58 -6.53 -13.19
CA GLU A 85 -12.15 -7.82 -13.74
C GLU A 85 -12.78 -9.01 -13.02
N HIS A 86 -13.13 -8.83 -11.73
CA HIS A 86 -13.55 -9.91 -10.83
C HIS A 86 -12.52 -11.06 -10.74
N SER A 87 -11.25 -10.76 -11.00
CA SER A 87 -10.12 -11.69 -10.95
C SER A 87 -9.65 -11.98 -9.52
N ILE A 88 -9.97 -11.08 -8.58
CA ILE A 88 -9.71 -11.23 -7.15
C ILE A 88 -11.04 -11.16 -6.39
N THR A 89 -11.38 -12.22 -5.66
CA THR A 89 -12.51 -12.20 -4.72
C THR A 89 -11.99 -12.14 -3.28
N PRO A 90 -12.09 -10.99 -2.60
CA PRO A 90 -11.60 -10.86 -1.24
C PRO A 90 -12.44 -11.71 -0.27
N GLN A 91 -11.79 -12.54 0.53
CA GLN A 91 -12.43 -13.28 1.60
C GLN A 91 -12.48 -12.39 2.84
N ILE A 92 -13.57 -11.64 3.01
CA ILE A 92 -13.76 -10.74 4.16
C ILE A 92 -14.48 -11.52 5.24
N ALA A 93 -13.76 -11.86 6.32
CA ALA A 93 -14.39 -12.40 7.52
C ALA A 93 -15.14 -11.29 8.24
N GLU A 94 -16.39 -11.54 8.65
CA GLU A 94 -17.12 -10.61 9.50
C GLU A 94 -16.50 -10.60 10.91
N PRO A 95 -15.97 -9.45 11.38
CA PRO A 95 -15.42 -9.38 12.73
C PRO A 95 -16.58 -9.43 13.73
N HIS A 96 -16.53 -10.39 14.66
CA HIS A 96 -17.42 -10.39 15.81
C HIS A 96 -16.97 -9.30 16.78
N CYS A 97 -17.68 -8.16 16.81
CA CYS A 97 -17.44 -7.12 17.81
C CYS A 97 -18.13 -7.52 19.12
N PRO A 98 -17.39 -7.77 20.22
CA PRO A 98 -17.97 -8.19 21.49
C PRO A 98 -18.66 -7.03 22.25
N VAL A 99 -18.49 -5.79 21.78
CA VAL A 99 -19.10 -4.61 22.39
C VAL A 99 -20.44 -4.35 21.72
N GLN A 100 -21.52 -4.55 22.46
CA GLN A 100 -22.85 -4.10 22.10
C GLN A 100 -23.03 -2.68 22.66
N LEU A 101 -23.31 -1.70 21.78
CA LEU A 101 -23.58 -0.30 22.14
C LEU A 101 -24.97 -0.13 22.74
#